data_AF-A0A3D8T0Z6-F1
#
_entry.id   AF-A0A3D8T0Z6-F1
#
_cell.length_a   1.000
_cell.length_b   1.000
_cell.length_c   1.000
_cell.angle_alpha   90.00
_cell.angle_beta   90.00
_cell.angle_gamma   90.00
#
_symmetry.space_group_name_H-M   'P 1'
#
loop_
_entity.id
_entity.type
_entity.pdbx_description
1 polymer ?
#
loop_
_entity_poly.entity_id
_entity_poly.type
_entity_poly.pdbx_seq_one_letter_code
_entity_poly.pdbx_strand_id
1 'polypeptide(L)'
;MPAARAARDDDNAATSRNLSAVAAQVRMRPVNDSSAGFVYTSASSSLTRPTVVQQEALFTLPNEIQFLSYLSTTERSLLHHFVNEASRITSCHSHVQKVLCQLVLPLAADSPALMYATLAWAGIHSVQQRGMIDNVSNPDTFIAGLKTQSLSRLRTELDRPEKERMNALLATVRTLCQCEIHSGSDGTSTWRVHVEGAKAIMAAVKNLQLDDCDRNINIRPEERLLYRWYDSLDSLAALTSSGNPANSENAIADFEYEMQPDEIYLDDYNGYYTDLSMLLGKIGLAIRTLREQCTFTGSPASMESVANFFELRLHKMMARDHNALPKFYPGVLEKLTMQGIYEYALCNESYQQLALIHINRRLRSLTSRTPVIQASVKKIIECVKAITPATGSSPLIVMATPLFTAGCEAHGEDRDAVKELLLQLYSSLKIRNIKLALQVLEAYWAREVEEENWEDILKKRNWDFIPY
;
A
#
# COMPACT_ATOMS: atom_id res chain seq x y z
N MET A 1 24.27 40.69 35.42
CA MET A 1 24.02 40.29 34.02
C MET A 1 22.98 39.17 33.97
N PRO A 2 21.70 39.48 33.69
CA PRO A 2 20.64 38.49 33.53
C PRO A 2 20.03 38.60 32.13
N ALA A 3 20.75 38.18 31.08
CA ALA A 3 20.25 38.21 29.70
C ALA A 3 20.41 36.88 28.95
N ALA A 4 21.10 35.88 29.54
CA ALA A 4 21.35 34.59 28.90
C ALA A 4 20.36 33.47 29.31
N ARG A 5 19.39 33.77 30.19
CA ARG A 5 18.44 32.77 30.70
C ARG A 5 17.05 32.87 30.04
N ALA A 6 16.69 34.03 29.49
CA ALA A 6 15.39 34.22 28.82
C ALA A 6 15.34 33.56 27.42
N ALA A 7 16.45 33.54 26.67
CA ALA A 7 16.48 32.97 25.32
C ALA A 7 16.34 31.44 25.28
N ARG A 8 16.69 30.72 26.35
CA ARG A 8 16.51 29.25 26.43
C ARG A 8 15.11 28.82 26.84
N ASP A 9 14.36 29.69 27.52
CA ASP A 9 12.99 29.40 27.94
C ASP A 9 11.97 29.73 26.82
N ASP A 10 12.28 30.72 25.96
CA ASP A 10 11.46 31.05 24.79
C ASP A 10 11.57 30.01 23.65
N ASP A 11 12.75 29.43 23.40
CA ASP A 11 12.91 28.36 22.41
C ASP A 11 12.16 27.07 22.83
N ASN A 12 12.26 26.68 24.11
CA ASN A 12 11.53 25.52 24.63
C ASN A 12 10.00 25.74 24.62
N ALA A 13 9.53 26.98 24.82
CA ALA A 13 8.12 27.32 24.74
C ALA A 13 7.60 27.32 23.29
N ALA A 14 8.42 27.74 22.32
CA ALA A 14 8.09 27.71 20.90
C ALA A 14 8.03 26.28 20.35
N THR A 15 9.01 25.42 20.69
CA THR A 15 9.01 23.99 20.32
C THR A 15 7.82 23.25 20.96
N SER A 16 7.51 23.53 22.23
CA SER A 16 6.35 22.94 22.93
C SER A 16 5.00 23.37 22.34
N ARG A 17 4.87 24.64 21.91
CA ARG A 17 3.65 25.13 21.23
C ARG A 17 3.45 24.48 19.86
N ASN A 18 4.52 24.30 19.08
CA ASN A 18 4.45 23.59 17.78
C ASN A 18 4.08 22.11 17.94
N LEU A 19 4.61 21.42 18.97
CA LEU A 19 4.24 20.02 19.25
C LEU A 19 2.78 19.87 19.71
N SER A 20 2.25 20.84 20.47
CA SER A 20 0.84 20.85 20.89
C SER A 20 -0.14 21.07 19.71
N ALA A 21 0.28 21.83 18.69
CA ALA A 21 -0.51 22.07 17.49
C ALA A 21 -0.57 20.83 16.57
N VAL A 22 0.52 20.05 16.50
CA VAL A 22 0.55 18.74 15.81
C VAL A 22 -0.37 17.72 16.51
N ALA A 23 -0.38 17.67 17.85
CA ALA A 23 -1.30 16.83 18.61
C ALA A 23 -2.79 17.21 18.42
N ALA A 24 -3.09 18.49 18.16
CA ALA A 24 -4.44 18.97 17.90
C ALA A 24 -4.97 18.56 16.51
N GLN A 25 -4.09 18.39 15.50
CA GLN A 25 -4.47 17.94 14.16
C GLN A 25 -4.70 16.42 14.06
N VAL A 26 -4.12 15.63 14.97
CA VAL A 26 -4.19 14.15 14.96
C VAL A 26 -5.40 13.60 15.76
N ARG A 27 -6.20 14.47 16.40
CA ARG A 27 -7.35 14.05 17.22
C ARG A 27 -8.51 13.51 16.36
N MET A 28 -8.49 12.21 16.11
CA MET A 28 -9.61 11.44 15.56
C MET A 28 -10.87 11.62 16.41
N ARG A 29 -11.95 12.13 15.81
CA ARG A 29 -13.27 12.22 16.45
C ARG A 29 -13.87 10.82 16.60
N PRO A 30 -14.52 10.48 17.73
CA PRO A 30 -15.21 9.21 17.88
C PRO A 30 -16.47 9.17 17.02
N VAL A 31 -16.60 8.12 16.21
CA VAL A 31 -17.87 7.73 15.57
C VAL A 31 -18.62 6.86 16.58
N ASN A 32 -19.74 7.37 17.08
CA ASN A 32 -20.73 6.54 17.77
C ASN A 32 -21.49 5.75 16.70
N ASP A 33 -21.53 4.42 16.78
CA ASP A 33 -22.79 3.74 16.54
C ASP A 33 -22.88 2.36 17.23
N SER A 34 -24.11 2.08 17.65
CA SER A 34 -24.57 0.98 18.47
C SER A 34 -25.67 0.25 17.70
N SER A 35 -25.46 -1.02 17.35
CA SER A 35 -26.50 -2.06 17.13
C SER A 35 -25.83 -3.32 16.59
N ALA A 36 -25.77 -4.41 17.36
CA ALA A 36 -26.78 -5.46 17.46
C ALA A 36 -26.90 -6.35 16.19
N GLY A 37 -26.03 -7.36 16.15
CA GLY A 37 -26.32 -8.78 15.89
C GLY A 37 -26.99 -9.21 14.58
N PHE A 38 -26.35 -10.15 13.86
CA PHE A 38 -27.06 -11.25 13.18
C PHE A 38 -26.22 -12.54 13.19
N VAL A 39 -26.89 -13.63 13.57
CA VAL A 39 -26.42 -15.02 13.56
C VAL A 39 -26.79 -15.65 12.22
N TYR A 40 -25.86 -16.38 11.59
CA TYR A 40 -26.20 -17.33 10.53
C TYR A 40 -25.50 -18.67 10.78
N THR A 41 -26.31 -19.66 11.18
CA THR A 41 -26.02 -21.09 11.14
C THR A 41 -26.16 -21.61 9.71
N SER A 42 -25.27 -22.50 9.27
CA SER A 42 -25.62 -23.46 8.21
C SER A 42 -24.83 -24.77 8.36
N ALA A 43 -25.50 -25.84 7.96
CA ALA A 43 -25.30 -27.20 8.39
C ALA A 43 -24.09 -27.91 7.74
N SER A 44 -23.58 -28.87 8.48
CA SER A 44 -22.58 -29.85 8.10
C SER A 44 -23.02 -30.70 6.90
N SER A 45 -22.11 -30.85 5.92
CA SER A 45 -22.10 -32.02 5.05
C SER A 45 -20.66 -32.55 4.95
N SER A 46 -20.55 -33.83 5.29
CA SER A 46 -19.34 -34.61 5.46
C SER A 46 -18.81 -35.08 4.11
N LEU A 47 -17.56 -34.71 3.78
CA LEU A 47 -16.76 -35.36 2.76
C LEU A 47 -15.38 -35.67 3.35
N THR A 48 -15.08 -36.96 3.44
CA THR A 48 -13.84 -37.56 3.95
C THR A 48 -12.63 -37.13 3.11
N ARG A 49 -11.62 -36.56 3.76
CA ARG A 49 -10.33 -36.17 3.17
C ARG A 49 -9.25 -37.20 3.56
N PRO A 50 -8.27 -37.54 2.68
CA PRO A 50 -7.25 -38.54 2.99
C PRO A 50 -6.29 -38.05 4.08
N THR A 51 -5.96 -38.95 5.00
CA THR A 51 -5.02 -38.74 6.09
C THR A 51 -3.61 -38.54 5.56
N VAL A 52 -3.10 -37.31 5.59
CA VAL A 52 -1.66 -37.03 5.49
C VAL A 52 -1.12 -36.99 6.91
N VAL A 53 -0.22 -37.92 7.24
CA VAL A 53 0.50 -37.93 8.52
C VAL A 53 1.36 -36.67 8.59
N GLN A 54 0.92 -35.67 9.37
CA GLN A 54 1.77 -34.53 9.73
C GLN A 54 2.67 -34.96 10.88
N GLN A 55 3.97 -35.02 10.60
CA GLN A 55 5.00 -35.14 11.62
C GLN A 55 5.07 -33.79 12.37
N GLU A 56 4.67 -33.77 13.63
CA GLU A 56 4.85 -32.61 14.52
C GLU A 56 6.35 -32.38 14.72
N ALA A 57 6.94 -31.50 13.92
CA ALA A 57 8.25 -30.96 14.21
C ALA A 57 8.12 -29.99 15.39
N LEU A 58 8.74 -30.33 16.52
CA LEU A 58 8.94 -29.43 17.66
C LEU A 58 9.66 -28.15 17.18
N PHE A 59 8.92 -27.05 17.06
CA PHE A 59 9.46 -25.74 16.74
C PHE A 59 10.32 -25.22 17.90
N THR A 60 11.64 -25.30 17.78
CA THR A 60 12.56 -24.56 18.66
C THR A 60 12.74 -23.15 18.10
N LEU A 61 12.25 -22.14 18.83
CA LEU A 61 12.44 -20.72 18.48
C LEU A 61 13.95 -20.36 18.48
N PRO A 62 14.44 -19.56 17.51
CA PRO A 62 15.82 -19.06 17.50
C PRO A 62 16.18 -18.33 18.80
N ASN A 63 17.44 -18.48 19.26
CA ASN A 63 17.92 -17.91 20.52
C ASN A 63 17.84 -16.37 20.56
N GLU A 64 17.84 -15.68 19.40
CA GLU A 64 17.71 -14.22 19.33
C GLU A 64 16.34 -13.70 19.78
N ILE A 65 15.29 -14.53 19.77
CA ILE A 65 13.93 -14.15 20.20
C ILE A 65 13.75 -14.32 21.73
N GLN A 66 14.67 -15.02 22.40
CA GLN A 66 14.61 -15.21 23.87
C GLN A 66 14.80 -13.89 24.65
N PHE A 67 15.42 -12.88 24.04
CA PHE A 67 15.58 -11.54 24.61
C PHE A 67 14.26 -10.75 24.73
N LEU A 68 13.20 -11.21 24.07
CA LEU A 68 11.84 -10.63 24.16
C LEU A 68 10.98 -11.43 25.13
N SER A 69 11.48 -11.61 26.36
CA SER A 69 10.80 -12.39 27.41
C SER A 69 9.44 -11.80 27.83
N TYR A 70 9.22 -10.51 27.56
CA TYR A 70 7.93 -9.84 27.78
C TYR A 70 6.82 -10.30 26.83
N LEU A 71 7.16 -10.94 25.71
CA LEU A 71 6.18 -11.53 24.79
C LEU A 71 5.74 -12.90 25.30
N SER A 72 4.48 -13.25 25.05
CA SER A 72 3.98 -14.62 25.23
C SER A 72 4.55 -15.58 24.19
N THR A 73 4.35 -16.89 24.39
CA THR A 73 4.77 -17.91 23.41
C THR A 73 4.04 -17.75 22.07
N THR A 74 2.76 -17.40 22.10
CA THR A 74 1.98 -17.10 20.88
C THR A 74 2.54 -15.89 20.14
N GLU A 75 2.84 -14.80 20.85
CA GLU A 75 3.41 -13.61 20.23
C GLU A 75 4.82 -13.85 19.66
N ARG A 76 5.65 -14.65 20.34
CA ARG A 76 6.94 -15.09 19.77
C ARG A 76 6.77 -15.94 18.51
N SER A 77 5.79 -16.85 18.48
CA SER A 77 5.46 -17.63 17.26
C SER A 77 5.03 -16.71 16.11
N LEU A 78 4.20 -15.71 16.40
CA LEU A 78 3.80 -14.71 15.41
C LEU A 78 4.96 -13.83 14.93
N LEU A 79 5.86 -13.41 15.81
CA LEU A 79 7.05 -12.66 15.40
C LEU A 79 7.96 -13.51 14.51
N HIS A 80 8.14 -14.79 14.85
CA HIS A 80 8.85 -15.73 13.99
C HIS A 80 8.14 -15.90 12.62
N HIS A 81 6.82 -15.98 12.61
CA HIS A 81 6.01 -16.02 11.38
C HIS A 81 6.15 -14.72 10.55
N PHE A 82 6.25 -13.56 11.19
CA PHE A 82 6.52 -12.30 10.50
C PHE A 82 7.86 -12.34 9.76
N VAL A 83 8.93 -12.70 10.46
CA VAL A 83 10.29 -12.73 9.90
C VAL A 83 10.39 -13.70 8.72
N ASN A 84 9.78 -14.87 8.84
CA ASN A 84 9.98 -15.95 7.86
C ASN A 84 8.90 -16.02 6.77
N GLU A 85 7.70 -15.50 7.01
CA GLU A 85 6.56 -15.67 6.09
C GLU A 85 5.88 -14.34 5.76
N ALA A 86 5.32 -13.64 6.74
CA ALA A 86 4.46 -12.47 6.46
C ALA A 86 5.24 -11.28 5.86
N SER A 87 6.52 -11.12 6.16
CA SER A 87 7.36 -10.08 5.53
C SER A 87 7.67 -10.36 4.04
N ARG A 88 7.49 -11.59 3.56
CA ARG A 88 7.79 -11.95 2.15
C ARG A 88 6.76 -11.41 1.17
N ILE A 89 5.55 -11.13 1.64
CA ILE A 89 4.41 -10.67 0.81
C ILE A 89 4.39 -9.14 0.65
N THR A 90 5.47 -8.45 1.02
CA THR A 90 5.52 -6.98 1.03
C THR A 90 6.42 -6.40 -0.04
N SER A 91 7.14 -7.25 -0.78
CA SER A 91 8.22 -6.76 -1.64
C SER A 91 8.56 -7.70 -2.79
N CYS A 92 8.90 -7.09 -3.91
CA CYS A 92 9.21 -7.79 -5.16
C CYS A 92 10.52 -8.59 -5.12
N HIS A 93 11.36 -8.41 -4.09
CA HIS A 93 12.65 -9.11 -3.96
C HIS A 93 13.05 -9.42 -2.51
N SER A 94 13.85 -10.47 -2.31
CA SER A 94 14.25 -10.97 -0.99
C SER A 94 15.18 -10.01 -0.25
N HIS A 95 15.91 -9.18 -0.99
CA HIS A 95 16.70 -8.09 -0.40
C HIS A 95 15.83 -7.09 0.35
N VAL A 96 14.69 -6.72 -0.22
CA VAL A 96 13.78 -5.73 0.38
C VAL A 96 13.10 -6.29 1.61
N GLN A 97 12.75 -7.58 1.62
CA GLN A 97 12.31 -8.28 2.83
C GLN A 97 13.36 -8.14 3.95
N LYS A 98 14.65 -8.37 3.65
CA LYS A 98 15.73 -8.23 4.64
C LYS A 98 15.84 -6.80 5.15
N VAL A 99 15.78 -5.80 4.26
CA VAL A 99 15.77 -4.38 4.63
C VAL A 99 14.57 -4.04 5.52
N LEU A 100 13.39 -4.55 5.19
CA LEU A 100 12.18 -4.37 6.01
C LEU A 100 12.37 -4.97 7.40
N CYS A 101 12.87 -6.19 7.52
CA CYS A 101 13.13 -6.80 8.83
C CYS A 101 14.22 -6.06 9.61
N GLN A 102 15.29 -5.60 8.95
CA GLN A 102 16.36 -4.79 9.55
C GLN A 102 15.87 -3.43 10.05
N LEU A 103 14.85 -2.87 9.40
CA LEU A 103 14.17 -1.66 9.85
C LEU A 103 13.21 -1.93 11.01
N VAL A 104 12.27 -2.87 10.81
CA VAL A 104 11.12 -3.06 11.70
C VAL A 104 11.51 -3.72 13.01
N LEU A 105 12.36 -4.75 13.00
CA LEU A 105 12.62 -5.54 14.22
C LEU A 105 13.30 -4.72 15.33
N PRO A 106 14.36 -3.93 15.07
CA PRO A 106 14.94 -3.08 16.11
C PRO A 106 13.96 -2.01 16.59
N LEU A 107 13.25 -1.34 15.68
CA LEU A 107 12.25 -0.34 16.05
C LEU A 107 11.10 -0.95 16.87
N ALA A 108 10.69 -2.18 16.57
CA ALA A 108 9.63 -2.88 17.29
C ALA A 108 10.08 -3.29 18.69
N ALA A 109 11.35 -3.64 18.89
CA ALA A 109 11.89 -3.92 20.21
C ALA A 109 11.78 -2.70 21.15
N ASP A 110 11.90 -1.50 20.60
CA ASP A 110 11.87 -0.23 21.35
C ASP A 110 10.50 0.49 21.34
N SER A 111 9.59 0.12 20.42
CA SER A 111 8.23 0.68 20.30
C SER A 111 7.17 -0.42 20.47
N PRO A 112 6.46 -0.45 21.61
CA PRO A 112 5.32 -1.34 21.81
C PRO A 112 4.23 -1.16 20.74
N ALA A 113 4.01 0.07 20.25
CA ALA A 113 3.05 0.32 19.19
C ALA A 113 3.40 -0.46 17.91
N LEU A 114 4.66 -0.42 17.48
CA LEU A 114 5.13 -1.14 16.30
C LEU A 114 5.14 -2.66 16.53
N MET A 115 5.53 -3.13 17.72
CA MET A 115 5.52 -4.55 18.04
C MET A 115 4.12 -5.15 17.87
N TYR A 116 3.11 -4.54 18.49
CA TYR A 116 1.73 -5.04 18.37
C TYR A 116 1.18 -4.94 16.94
N ALA A 117 1.54 -3.90 16.17
CA ALA A 117 1.17 -3.82 14.75
C ALA A 117 1.79 -4.97 13.94
N THR A 118 3.07 -5.26 14.18
CA THR A 118 3.82 -6.33 13.51
C THR A 118 3.22 -7.70 13.81
N LEU A 119 2.86 -7.95 15.08
CA LEU A 119 2.18 -9.17 15.50
C LEU A 119 0.78 -9.29 14.90
N ALA A 120 0.02 -8.19 14.83
CA ALA A 120 -1.28 -8.17 14.20
C ALA A 120 -1.19 -8.55 12.71
N TRP A 121 -0.22 -7.99 12.00
CA TRP A 121 0.02 -8.32 10.60
C TRP A 121 0.37 -9.80 10.42
N ALA A 122 1.29 -10.31 11.24
CA ALA A 122 1.65 -11.73 11.23
C ALA A 122 0.43 -12.61 11.49
N GLY A 123 -0.42 -12.23 12.44
CA GLY A 123 -1.67 -12.92 12.75
C GLY A 123 -2.62 -12.96 11.56
N ILE A 124 -2.85 -11.82 10.89
CA ILE A 124 -3.67 -11.74 9.67
C ILE A 124 -3.15 -12.71 8.63
N HIS A 125 -1.84 -12.70 8.35
CA HIS A 125 -1.25 -13.60 7.37
C HIS A 125 -1.33 -15.07 7.80
N SER A 126 -1.07 -15.39 9.07
CA SER A 126 -1.16 -16.76 9.62
C SER A 126 -2.56 -17.35 9.45
N VAL A 127 -3.60 -16.57 9.74
CA VAL A 127 -4.99 -17.01 9.55
C VAL A 127 -5.28 -17.28 8.06
N GLN A 128 -4.83 -16.42 7.15
CA GLN A 128 -5.05 -16.65 5.72
C GLN A 128 -4.27 -17.84 5.15
N GLN A 129 -3.07 -18.11 5.69
CA GLN A 129 -2.21 -19.18 5.20
C GLN A 129 -2.55 -20.54 5.83
N ARG A 130 -2.78 -20.56 7.15
CA ARG A 130 -2.92 -21.79 7.96
C ARG A 130 -4.32 -21.99 8.54
N GLY A 131 -5.18 -20.96 8.53
CA GLY A 131 -6.50 -21.00 9.15
C GLY A 131 -6.49 -20.82 10.67
N MET A 132 -5.32 -20.57 11.29
CA MET A 132 -5.18 -20.52 12.74
C MET A 132 -4.01 -19.63 13.21
N ILE A 133 -4.01 -19.35 14.51
CA ILE A 133 -2.88 -18.82 15.28
C ILE A 133 -2.66 -19.77 16.46
N ASP A 134 -1.42 -20.17 16.71
CA ASP A 134 -1.09 -21.16 17.75
C ASP A 134 -1.57 -20.71 19.13
N ASN A 135 -2.27 -21.60 19.83
CA ASN A 135 -2.86 -21.39 21.16
C ASN A 135 -3.92 -20.27 21.23
N VAL A 136 -4.56 -19.92 20.10
CA VAL A 136 -5.63 -18.90 20.06
C VAL A 136 -6.93 -19.51 19.54
N SER A 137 -7.96 -19.54 20.37
CA SER A 137 -9.28 -20.09 19.99
C SER A 137 -10.09 -19.18 19.06
N ASN A 138 -9.94 -17.86 19.18
CA ASN A 138 -10.61 -16.88 18.31
C ASN A 138 -9.56 -15.93 17.69
N PRO A 139 -8.99 -16.29 16.53
CA PRO A 139 -7.94 -15.50 15.88
C PRO A 139 -8.35 -14.07 15.55
N ASP A 140 -9.58 -13.86 15.08
CA ASP A 140 -10.06 -12.53 14.69
C ASP A 140 -10.12 -11.57 15.89
N THR A 141 -10.64 -12.05 17.03
CA THR A 141 -10.68 -11.27 18.27
C THR A 141 -9.28 -10.98 18.80
N PHE A 142 -8.38 -11.96 18.70
CA PHE A 142 -6.99 -11.79 19.11
C PHE A 142 -6.25 -10.75 18.26
N ILE A 143 -6.38 -10.82 16.93
CA ILE A 143 -5.83 -9.83 16.00
C ILE A 143 -6.41 -8.44 16.27
N ALA A 144 -7.73 -8.33 16.47
CA ALA A 144 -8.37 -7.06 16.82
C ALA A 144 -7.82 -6.48 18.13
N GLY A 145 -7.55 -7.34 19.12
CA GLY A 145 -6.88 -6.97 20.37
C GLY A 145 -5.46 -6.43 20.15
N LEU A 146 -4.67 -7.06 19.29
CA LEU A 146 -3.33 -6.58 18.92
C LEU A 146 -3.39 -5.21 18.21
N LYS A 147 -4.29 -5.04 17.24
CA LYS A 147 -4.49 -3.74 16.55
C LYS A 147 -4.91 -2.64 17.54
N THR A 148 -5.81 -2.96 18.46
CA THR A 148 -6.28 -2.02 19.50
C THR A 148 -5.14 -1.61 20.44
N GLN A 149 -4.33 -2.56 20.88
CA GLN A 149 -3.14 -2.27 21.70
C GLN A 149 -2.15 -1.39 20.96
N SER A 150 -1.83 -1.73 19.70
CA SER A 150 -0.96 -0.91 18.85
C SER A 150 -1.46 0.52 18.73
N LEU A 151 -2.74 0.72 18.38
CA LEU A 151 -3.34 2.06 18.24
C LEU A 151 -3.34 2.84 19.56
N SER A 152 -3.61 2.18 20.69
CA SER A 152 -3.56 2.82 22.00
C SER A 152 -2.15 3.30 22.34
N ARG A 153 -1.12 2.50 22.05
CA ARG A 153 0.28 2.87 22.29
C ARG A 153 0.75 3.94 21.32
N LEU A 154 0.38 3.85 20.04
CA LEU A 154 0.66 4.85 19.01
C LEU A 154 0.16 6.23 19.44
N ARG A 155 -1.06 6.33 19.99
CA ARG A 155 -1.60 7.60 20.52
C ARG A 155 -0.72 8.19 21.62
N THR A 156 -0.27 7.36 22.57
CA THR A 156 0.62 7.81 23.65
C THR A 156 2.00 8.21 23.15
N GLU A 157 2.54 7.50 22.15
CA GLU A 157 3.84 7.81 21.54
C GLU A 157 3.77 9.11 20.71
N LEU A 158 2.64 9.39 20.07
CA LEU A 158 2.38 10.66 19.35
C LEU A 158 2.31 11.88 20.28
N ASP A 159 1.91 11.71 21.55
CA ASP A 159 1.87 12.80 22.54
C ASP A 159 3.28 13.28 22.96
N ARG A 160 4.35 12.54 22.60
CA ARG A 160 5.75 12.90 22.86
C ARG A 160 6.60 12.74 21.59
N PRO A 161 6.47 13.65 20.60
CA PRO A 161 7.19 13.52 19.34
C PRO A 161 8.69 13.77 19.55
N GLU A 162 9.46 12.70 19.66
CA GLU A 162 10.93 12.74 19.64
C GLU A 162 11.42 12.40 18.23
N LYS A 163 12.39 13.14 17.69
CA LYS A 163 12.98 12.91 16.35
C LYS A 163 13.41 11.45 16.14
N GLU A 164 13.96 10.84 17.20
CA GLU A 164 14.43 9.45 17.22
C GLU A 164 13.29 8.42 17.11
N ARG A 165 12.05 8.79 17.49
CA ARG A 165 10.87 7.92 17.45
C ARG A 165 10.05 8.05 16.17
N MET A 166 10.35 9.03 15.31
CA MET A 166 9.55 9.28 14.09
C MET A 166 9.55 8.08 13.15
N ASN A 167 10.67 7.38 13.01
CA ASN A 167 10.74 6.16 12.20
C ASN A 167 9.89 5.03 12.79
N ALA A 168 9.85 4.88 14.11
CA ALA A 168 8.99 3.90 14.78
C ALA A 168 7.50 4.23 14.59
N LEU A 169 7.13 5.51 14.70
CA LEU A 169 5.76 5.97 14.43
C LEU A 169 5.36 5.71 12.99
N LEU A 170 6.20 6.09 12.02
CA LEU A 170 5.94 5.92 10.60
C LEU A 170 5.86 4.43 10.22
N ALA A 171 6.77 3.60 10.75
CA ALA A 171 6.71 2.14 10.59
C ALA A 171 5.44 1.54 11.23
N THR A 172 4.98 2.07 12.37
CA THR A 172 3.75 1.62 13.02
C THR A 172 2.54 1.92 12.15
N VAL A 173 2.45 3.17 11.68
CA VAL A 173 1.36 3.63 10.80
C VAL A 173 1.34 2.84 9.49
N ARG A 174 2.51 2.62 8.87
CA ARG A 174 2.67 1.75 7.70
C ARG A 174 2.12 0.35 7.95
N THR A 175 2.53 -0.27 9.05
CA THR A 175 2.16 -1.65 9.39
C THR A 175 0.67 -1.79 9.68
N LEU A 176 0.07 -0.82 10.39
CA LEU A 176 -1.37 -0.77 10.61
C LEU A 176 -2.15 -0.56 9.32
N CYS A 177 -1.67 0.31 8.42
CA CYS A 177 -2.24 0.49 7.10
C CYS A 177 -2.27 -0.83 6.31
N GLN A 178 -1.16 -1.57 6.32
CA GLN A 178 -1.09 -2.90 5.70
C GLN A 178 -2.01 -3.92 6.37
N CYS A 179 -2.18 -3.89 7.68
CA CYS A 179 -3.18 -4.73 8.35
C CYS A 179 -4.59 -4.45 7.81
N GLU A 180 -4.99 -3.18 7.72
CA GLU A 180 -6.31 -2.80 7.22
C GLU A 180 -6.51 -3.22 5.76
N ILE A 181 -5.55 -2.93 4.89
CA ILE A 181 -5.59 -3.31 3.47
C ILE A 181 -5.62 -4.83 3.29
N HIS A 182 -4.68 -5.56 3.91
CA HIS A 182 -4.51 -7.01 3.71
C HIS A 182 -5.64 -7.82 4.35
N SER A 183 -6.30 -7.29 5.38
CA SER A 183 -7.46 -7.93 6.00
C SER A 183 -8.67 -8.02 5.06
N GLY A 184 -8.72 -7.21 4.00
CA GLY A 184 -9.84 -7.18 3.04
C GLY A 184 -11.17 -6.86 3.70
N SER A 185 -11.20 -5.83 4.57
CA SER A 185 -12.43 -5.32 5.18
C SER A 185 -13.37 -4.73 4.13
N ASP A 186 -14.66 -5.04 4.24
CA ASP A 186 -15.76 -4.72 3.32
C ASP A 186 -16.60 -3.51 3.77
N GLY A 187 -15.94 -2.48 4.35
CA GLY A 187 -16.58 -1.20 4.64
C GLY A 187 -16.17 -0.50 5.93
N THR A 188 -15.32 -1.11 6.76
CA THR A 188 -14.79 -0.49 7.99
C THR A 188 -13.29 -0.19 7.90
N SER A 189 -12.69 -0.33 6.71
CA SER A 189 -11.26 -0.14 6.52
C SER A 189 -10.88 1.31 6.76
N THR A 190 -9.92 1.55 7.65
CA THR A 190 -9.43 2.90 7.97
C THR A 190 -8.08 3.19 7.33
N TRP A 191 -7.72 2.49 6.24
CA TRP A 191 -6.39 2.57 5.66
C TRP A 191 -5.99 3.99 5.23
N ARG A 192 -6.92 4.81 4.71
CA ARG A 192 -6.68 6.21 4.36
C ARG A 192 -6.29 7.08 5.55
N VAL A 193 -6.87 6.81 6.73
CA VAL A 193 -6.49 7.50 7.96
C VAL A 193 -5.02 7.26 8.28
N HIS A 194 -4.52 6.05 8.04
CA HIS A 194 -3.11 5.74 8.22
C HIS A 194 -2.24 6.45 7.18
N VAL A 195 -2.66 6.57 5.93
CA VAL A 195 -1.92 7.35 4.91
C VAL A 195 -1.83 8.82 5.30
N GLU A 196 -2.93 9.43 5.72
CA GLU A 196 -2.93 10.82 6.20
C GLU A 196 -2.08 11.00 7.46
N GLY A 197 -2.13 10.03 8.38
CA GLY A 197 -1.24 10.00 9.56
C GLY A 197 0.24 9.95 9.17
N ALA A 198 0.60 9.15 8.16
CA ALA A 198 1.97 9.08 7.64
C ALA A 198 2.41 10.41 7.02
N LYS A 199 1.55 11.04 6.20
CA LYS A 199 1.79 12.37 5.63
C LYS A 199 2.10 13.41 6.71
N ALA A 200 1.28 13.43 7.77
CA ALA A 200 1.46 14.35 8.90
C ALA A 200 2.78 14.10 9.64
N ILE A 201 3.15 12.84 9.91
CA ILE A 201 4.43 12.49 10.54
C ILE A 201 5.60 12.93 9.65
N MET A 202 5.56 12.65 8.34
CA MET A 202 6.60 13.02 7.38
C MET A 202 6.77 14.55 7.27
N ALA A 203 5.67 15.30 7.29
CA ALA A 203 5.71 16.77 7.32
C ALA A 203 6.32 17.30 8.62
N ALA A 204 5.98 16.70 9.77
CA ALA A 204 6.57 17.07 11.07
C ALA A 204 8.09 16.80 11.09
N VAL A 205 8.53 15.67 10.54
CA VAL A 205 9.97 15.34 10.38
C VAL A 205 10.67 16.40 9.53
N LYS A 206 10.09 16.80 8.39
CA LYS A 206 10.66 17.84 7.53
C LYS A 206 10.79 19.18 8.26
N ASN A 207 9.78 19.58 9.02
CA ASN A 207 9.81 20.84 9.78
C ASN A 207 10.88 20.82 10.88
N LEU A 208 10.99 19.72 11.64
CA LEU A 208 12.05 19.53 12.64
C LEU A 208 13.46 19.49 12.03
N GLN A 209 13.59 19.20 10.73
CA GLN A 209 14.86 19.20 10.01
C GLN A 209 15.22 20.59 9.45
N LEU A 210 14.24 21.43 9.12
CA LEU A 210 14.48 22.79 8.64
C LEU A 210 15.02 23.72 9.74
N ASP A 211 14.71 23.44 11.00
CA ASP A 211 15.25 24.17 12.17
C ASP A 211 16.72 23.82 12.49
N ASP A 212 17.27 22.75 11.89
CA ASP A 212 18.63 22.25 12.10
C ASP A 212 19.53 22.75 10.95
N CYS A 213 20.08 23.97 11.07
CA CYS A 213 20.70 24.76 9.99
C CYS A 213 21.91 24.13 9.27
N ASP A 214 22.33 22.92 9.59
CA ASP A 214 23.58 22.35 9.07
C ASP A 214 23.58 20.82 9.14
N ARG A 215 23.23 20.16 8.02
CA ARG A 215 23.79 18.88 7.52
C ARG A 215 22.96 18.34 6.35
N ASN A 216 23.65 17.95 5.28
CA ASN A 216 23.13 17.04 4.27
C ASN A 216 22.42 15.86 4.94
N ILE A 217 21.14 15.69 4.63
CA ILE A 217 20.25 14.71 5.26
C ILE A 217 20.73 13.31 4.88
N ASN A 218 21.33 12.59 5.84
CA ASN A 218 21.65 11.18 5.65
C ASN A 218 20.48 10.32 6.16
N ILE A 219 19.35 10.34 5.42
CA ILE A 219 18.26 9.36 5.65
C ILE A 219 18.88 7.98 5.43
N ARG A 220 18.81 7.11 6.44
CA ARG A 220 19.41 5.78 6.32
C ARG A 220 18.72 5.02 5.18
N PRO A 221 19.44 4.19 4.42
CA PRO A 221 18.86 3.45 3.29
C PRO A 221 17.59 2.67 3.65
N GLU A 222 17.51 2.13 4.87
CA GLU A 222 16.37 1.37 5.36
C GLU A 222 15.15 2.26 5.63
N GLU A 223 15.37 3.49 6.11
CA GLU A 223 14.30 4.46 6.42
C GLU A 223 13.62 4.94 5.14
N ARG A 224 14.36 5.01 4.02
CA ARG A 224 13.81 5.34 2.69
C ARG A 224 12.71 4.38 2.25
N LEU A 225 12.68 3.16 2.77
CA LEU A 225 11.62 2.19 2.49
C LEU A 225 10.25 2.70 2.93
N LEU A 226 10.18 3.46 4.04
CA LEU A 226 8.92 4.03 4.54
C LEU A 226 8.42 5.14 3.61
N TYR A 227 9.32 5.99 3.10
CA TYR A 227 8.98 7.03 2.14
C TYR A 227 8.54 6.44 0.81
N ARG A 228 9.28 5.46 0.28
CA ARG A 228 8.93 4.73 -0.96
C ARG A 228 7.58 4.03 -0.87
N TRP A 229 7.24 3.48 0.30
CA TRP A 229 5.90 2.93 0.56
C TRP A 229 4.84 4.03 0.52
N TYR A 230 5.05 5.14 1.23
CA TYR A 230 4.09 6.23 1.31
C TYR A 230 3.83 6.83 -0.08
N ASP A 231 4.88 7.19 -0.82
CA ASP A 231 4.76 7.84 -2.14
C ASP A 231 3.97 6.97 -3.12
N SER A 232 4.24 5.66 -3.11
CA SER A 232 3.53 4.68 -3.93
C SER A 232 2.06 4.55 -3.53
N LEU A 233 1.79 4.34 -2.23
CA LEU A 233 0.44 4.15 -1.76
C LEU A 233 -0.41 5.41 -1.94
N ASP A 234 0.14 6.60 -1.73
CA ASP A 234 -0.54 7.88 -1.98
C ASP A 234 -0.83 8.08 -3.48
N SER A 235 0.13 7.74 -4.35
CA SER A 235 -0.06 7.77 -5.81
C SER A 235 -1.17 6.83 -6.28
N LEU A 236 -1.21 5.61 -5.77
CA LEU A 236 -2.28 4.64 -6.08
C LEU A 236 -3.61 5.04 -5.45
N ALA A 237 -3.60 5.59 -4.24
CA ALA A 237 -4.78 6.13 -3.58
C ALA A 237 -5.42 7.25 -4.39
N ALA A 238 -4.62 8.11 -5.02
CA ALA A 238 -5.11 9.19 -5.89
C ALA A 238 -5.89 8.66 -7.11
N LEU A 239 -5.63 7.42 -7.55
CA LEU A 239 -6.37 6.77 -8.64
C LEU A 239 -7.71 6.17 -8.18
N THR A 240 -8.00 6.11 -6.88
CA THR A 240 -9.27 5.58 -6.36
C THR A 240 -10.38 6.64 -6.38
N SER A 241 -11.64 6.21 -6.32
CA SER A 241 -12.82 7.10 -6.42
C SER A 241 -12.87 8.23 -5.40
N SER A 242 -12.37 7.98 -4.19
CA SER A 242 -12.42 8.91 -3.06
C SER A 242 -11.17 9.79 -2.97
N GLY A 243 -10.10 9.46 -3.71
CA GLY A 243 -8.79 10.09 -3.59
C GLY A 243 -8.27 10.12 -2.13
N ASN A 244 -7.27 10.97 -1.89
CA ASN A 244 -6.86 11.37 -0.54
C ASN A 244 -7.29 12.83 -0.33
N PRO A 245 -8.05 13.20 0.73
CA PRO A 245 -8.70 14.52 0.86
C PRO A 245 -7.75 15.71 0.74
N ALA A 246 -6.47 15.54 1.05
CA ALA A 246 -5.53 16.60 1.38
C ALA A 246 -4.84 17.37 0.21
N ASN A 247 -5.19 17.14 -1.06
CA ASN A 247 -4.58 17.85 -2.20
C ASN A 247 -5.67 18.55 -3.04
N SER A 248 -6.10 19.74 -2.63
CA SER A 248 -7.19 20.50 -3.28
C SER A 248 -6.82 21.94 -3.65
N GLU A 249 -5.57 22.24 -4.00
CA GLU A 249 -5.19 23.57 -4.47
C GLU A 249 -4.42 23.50 -5.81
N ASN A 250 -5.02 24.08 -6.85
CA ASN A 250 -4.46 24.42 -8.18
C ASN A 250 -3.63 23.37 -8.95
N ALA A 251 -4.11 22.14 -9.05
CA ALA A 251 -3.42 21.01 -9.70
C ALA A 251 -2.99 21.17 -11.17
N ILE A 252 -3.72 21.95 -12.00
CA ILE A 252 -3.52 21.93 -13.46
C ILE A 252 -2.30 22.75 -13.93
N ALA A 253 -1.95 23.81 -13.20
CA ALA A 253 -0.88 24.73 -13.61
C ALA A 253 0.55 24.21 -13.31
N ASP A 254 0.71 23.31 -12.34
CA ASP A 254 2.02 22.88 -11.80
C ASP A 254 2.47 21.49 -12.26
N PHE A 255 1.75 20.84 -13.20
CA PHE A 255 2.11 19.48 -13.63
C PHE A 255 3.52 19.39 -14.23
N GLU A 256 4.00 20.39 -14.97
CA GLU A 256 5.32 20.38 -15.62
C GLU A 256 6.48 20.63 -14.64
N TYR A 257 6.33 21.56 -13.69
CA TYR A 257 7.43 21.96 -12.80
C TYR A 257 7.76 20.89 -11.75
N GLU A 258 6.75 20.17 -11.27
CA GLU A 258 6.91 19.20 -10.18
C GLU A 258 7.22 17.75 -10.64
N MET A 259 7.38 17.45 -11.93
CA MET A 259 7.57 16.06 -12.46
C MET A 259 9.03 15.59 -12.57
N GLN A 260 9.98 16.26 -11.91
CA GLN A 260 11.41 15.94 -12.00
C GLN A 260 11.89 15.33 -10.67
N PRO A 261 11.93 14.00 -10.52
CA PRO A 261 12.59 13.40 -9.36
C PRO A 261 14.11 13.61 -9.43
N ASP A 262 14.75 13.75 -8.27
CA ASP A 262 16.22 13.88 -8.16
C ASP A 262 16.95 12.68 -8.79
N GLU A 263 16.34 11.49 -8.73
CA GLU A 263 16.87 10.27 -9.34
C GLU A 263 15.74 9.39 -9.89
N ILE A 264 15.85 9.01 -11.16
CA ILE A 264 14.95 8.04 -11.81
C ILE A 264 15.58 6.65 -11.73
N TYR A 265 14.87 5.71 -11.12
CA TYR A 265 15.24 4.30 -11.07
C TYR A 265 13.99 3.41 -10.98
N LEU A 266 14.13 2.16 -11.40
CA LEU A 266 13.15 1.09 -11.21
C LEU A 266 13.19 0.64 -9.77
N ASP A 267 12.09 0.86 -9.07
CA ASP A 267 11.95 0.66 -7.64
C ASP A 267 11.71 -0.84 -7.33
N ASP A 268 12.58 -1.44 -6.53
CA ASP A 268 12.51 -2.87 -6.17
C ASP A 268 11.48 -3.21 -5.08
N TYR A 269 10.81 -2.20 -4.53
CA TYR A 269 9.68 -2.35 -3.61
C TYR A 269 8.37 -2.32 -4.39
N ASN A 270 8.20 -1.32 -5.27
CA ASN A 270 6.97 -1.05 -6.03
C ASN A 270 6.90 -1.78 -7.38
N GLY A 271 8.05 -2.20 -7.94
CA GLY A 271 8.11 -2.92 -9.22
C GLY A 271 8.02 -2.05 -10.47
N TYR A 272 8.07 -0.73 -10.35
CA TYR A 272 8.02 0.21 -11.47
C TYR A 272 8.90 1.45 -11.21
N TYR A 273 9.10 2.30 -12.21
CA TYR A 273 9.97 3.47 -12.07
C TYR A 273 9.40 4.54 -11.14
N THR A 274 10.27 5.24 -10.39
CA THR A 274 9.89 6.32 -9.47
C THR A 274 9.09 7.44 -10.14
N ASP A 275 9.45 7.82 -11.37
CA ASP A 275 8.73 8.83 -12.13
C ASP A 275 7.36 8.35 -12.63
N LEU A 276 7.14 7.04 -12.75
CA LEU A 276 5.82 6.47 -13.03
C LEU A 276 4.91 6.59 -11.81
N SER A 277 5.43 6.42 -10.59
CA SER A 277 4.67 6.68 -9.36
C SER A 277 4.11 8.10 -9.36
N MET A 278 4.99 9.08 -9.59
CA MET A 278 4.59 10.50 -9.62
C MET A 278 3.55 10.78 -10.71
N LEU A 279 3.72 10.18 -11.90
CA LEU A 279 2.77 10.31 -13.00
C LEU A 279 1.39 9.73 -12.63
N LEU A 280 1.34 8.56 -11.99
CA LEU A 280 0.09 7.93 -11.52
C LEU A 280 -0.64 8.83 -10.52
N GLY A 281 0.08 9.39 -9.54
CA GLY A 281 -0.50 10.33 -8.59
C GLY A 281 -1.08 11.58 -9.26
N LYS A 282 -0.37 12.14 -10.24
CA LYS A 282 -0.83 13.31 -11.02
C LYS A 282 -2.03 13.01 -11.91
N ILE A 283 -2.08 11.83 -12.54
CA ILE A 283 -3.26 11.36 -13.27
C ILE A 283 -4.46 11.27 -12.32
N GLY A 284 -4.28 10.68 -11.14
CA GLY A 284 -5.31 10.58 -10.12
C GLY A 284 -5.85 11.95 -9.67
N LEU A 285 -4.95 12.89 -9.40
CA LEU A 285 -5.29 14.27 -9.06
C LEU A 285 -6.07 14.95 -10.19
N ALA A 286 -5.61 14.84 -11.44
CA ALA A 286 -6.33 15.39 -12.58
C ALA A 286 -7.74 14.81 -12.73
N ILE A 287 -7.91 13.48 -12.59
CA ILE A 287 -9.23 12.83 -12.61
C ILE A 287 -10.14 13.40 -11.52
N ARG A 288 -9.63 13.60 -10.32
CA ARG A 288 -10.38 14.16 -9.20
C ARG A 288 -10.77 15.61 -9.45
N THR A 289 -9.82 16.44 -9.86
CA THR A 289 -10.07 17.85 -10.19
C THR A 289 -11.15 17.97 -11.26
N LEU A 290 -11.13 17.11 -12.28
CA LEU A 290 -12.20 17.08 -13.29
C LEU A 290 -13.56 16.73 -12.70
N ARG A 291 -13.65 15.74 -11.80
CA ARG A 291 -14.92 15.38 -11.13
C ARG A 291 -15.50 16.51 -10.30
N GLU A 292 -14.65 17.22 -9.56
CA GLU A 292 -15.04 18.34 -8.71
C GLU A 292 -15.42 19.57 -9.58
N GLN A 293 -14.65 19.84 -10.64
CA GLN A 293 -14.92 20.91 -11.60
C GLN A 293 -16.10 20.63 -12.51
N CYS A 294 -16.54 19.38 -12.73
CA CYS A 294 -17.77 19.08 -13.48
C CYS A 294 -19.05 19.67 -12.86
N THR A 295 -19.00 20.24 -11.65
CA THR A 295 -20.09 21.08 -11.12
C THR A 295 -20.07 22.53 -11.61
N PHE A 296 -19.05 22.97 -12.36
CA PHE A 296 -18.94 24.29 -12.97
C PHE A 296 -18.29 24.23 -14.37
N THR A 297 -19.05 24.69 -15.38
CA THR A 297 -18.75 24.75 -16.83
C THR A 297 -17.28 24.95 -17.26
N GLY A 298 -16.48 23.88 -17.30
CA GLY A 298 -15.16 23.85 -17.94
C GLY A 298 -15.24 23.51 -19.43
N SER A 299 -14.31 24.03 -20.25
CA SER A 299 -14.26 23.77 -21.71
C SER A 299 -13.65 22.38 -22.02
N PRO A 300 -14.27 21.55 -22.90
CA PRO A 300 -13.74 20.24 -23.31
C PRO A 300 -12.31 20.25 -23.88
N ALA A 301 -11.87 21.39 -24.44
CA ALA A 301 -10.54 21.55 -25.02
C ALA A 301 -9.40 21.48 -23.99
N SER A 302 -9.66 21.76 -22.71
CA SER A 302 -8.64 21.62 -21.65
C SER A 302 -8.46 20.18 -21.18
N MET A 303 -9.48 19.32 -21.33
CA MET A 303 -9.43 17.92 -20.89
C MET A 303 -8.63 17.07 -21.86
N GLU A 304 -8.88 17.27 -23.16
CA GLU A 304 -8.13 16.63 -24.24
C GLU A 304 -6.64 17.02 -24.19
N SER A 305 -6.31 18.28 -23.87
CA SER A 305 -4.92 18.70 -23.73
C SER A 305 -4.22 18.06 -22.52
N VAL A 306 -4.90 17.95 -21.37
CA VAL A 306 -4.38 17.26 -20.17
C VAL A 306 -4.17 15.77 -20.45
N ALA A 307 -5.10 15.10 -21.13
CA ALA A 307 -4.94 13.71 -21.53
C ALA A 307 -3.74 13.53 -22.49
N ASN A 308 -3.62 14.37 -23.52
CA ASN A 308 -2.51 14.37 -24.46
C ASN A 308 -1.16 14.60 -23.78
N PHE A 309 -1.11 15.48 -22.78
CA PHE A 309 0.10 15.74 -21.99
C PHE A 309 0.57 14.47 -21.26
N PHE A 310 -0.33 13.82 -20.50
CA PHE A 310 0.03 12.61 -19.75
C PHE A 310 0.38 11.44 -20.68
N GLU A 311 -0.36 11.27 -21.77
CA GLU A 311 -0.10 10.21 -22.74
C GLU A 311 1.28 10.40 -23.42
N LEU A 312 1.59 11.62 -23.87
CA LEU A 312 2.91 11.93 -24.45
C LEU A 312 4.04 11.66 -23.46
N ARG A 313 3.87 12.03 -22.18
CA ARG A 313 4.87 11.77 -21.14
C ARG A 313 5.05 10.28 -20.90
N LEU A 314 3.96 9.54 -20.79
CA LEU A 314 3.98 8.10 -20.60
C LEU A 314 4.65 7.37 -21.76
N HIS A 315 4.34 7.74 -23.00
CA HIS A 315 4.98 7.16 -24.19
C HIS A 315 6.50 7.43 -24.21
N LYS A 316 6.96 8.61 -23.76
CA LYS A 316 8.39 8.88 -23.61
C LYS A 316 9.04 7.96 -22.56
N MET A 317 8.35 7.68 -21.46
CA MET A 317 8.82 6.75 -20.42
C MET A 317 8.88 5.32 -20.95
N MET A 318 7.83 4.86 -21.64
CA MET A 318 7.79 3.54 -22.29
C MET A 318 8.95 3.38 -23.29
N ALA A 319 9.19 4.39 -24.13
CA ALA A 319 10.29 4.37 -25.08
C ALA A 319 11.66 4.32 -24.38
N ARG A 320 11.85 5.06 -23.28
CA ARG A 320 13.07 4.99 -22.47
C ARG A 320 13.26 3.58 -21.90
N ASP A 321 12.23 3.05 -21.26
CA ASP A 321 12.28 1.79 -20.50
C ASP A 321 12.47 0.57 -21.42
N HIS A 322 12.00 0.63 -22.67
CA HIS A 322 12.20 -0.43 -23.66
C HIS A 322 13.61 -0.44 -24.28
N ASN A 323 14.25 0.72 -24.38
CA ASN A 323 15.51 0.88 -25.13
C ASN A 323 16.76 0.87 -24.26
N ALA A 324 16.63 0.79 -22.94
CA ALA A 324 17.75 0.85 -22.01
C ALA A 324 17.67 -0.25 -20.95
N LEU A 325 18.82 -0.71 -20.48
CA LEU A 325 18.87 -1.56 -19.29
C LEU A 325 18.32 -0.77 -18.10
N PRO A 326 17.39 -1.34 -17.30
CA PRO A 326 16.83 -0.63 -16.17
C PRO A 326 17.90 -0.26 -15.14
N LYS A 327 17.92 1.02 -14.75
CA LYS A 327 18.64 1.48 -13.57
C LYS A 327 17.82 1.14 -12.35
N PHE A 328 18.36 0.38 -11.41
CA PHE A 328 17.72 0.06 -10.13
C PHE A 328 18.25 0.94 -9.00
N TYR A 329 17.59 0.87 -7.85
CA TYR A 329 18.12 1.41 -6.61
C TYR A 329 19.55 0.85 -6.33
N PRO A 330 20.49 1.66 -5.79
CA PRO A 330 21.87 1.22 -5.59
C PRO A 330 21.99 -0.11 -4.83
N GLY A 331 22.77 -1.05 -5.38
CA GLY A 331 23.00 -2.37 -4.76
C GLY A 331 21.92 -3.41 -5.03
N VAL A 332 20.90 -3.10 -5.83
CA VAL A 332 19.84 -4.06 -6.21
C VAL A 332 20.24 -4.85 -7.46
N LEU A 333 20.76 -4.17 -8.48
CA LEU A 333 21.04 -4.78 -9.79
C LEU A 333 22.00 -5.98 -9.66
N GLU A 334 23.01 -5.87 -8.79
CA GLU A 334 24.02 -6.91 -8.54
C GLU A 334 23.43 -8.16 -7.86
N LYS A 335 22.21 -8.06 -7.33
CA LYS A 335 21.49 -9.16 -6.66
C LYS A 335 20.43 -9.81 -7.57
N LEU A 336 20.19 -9.26 -8.75
CA LEU A 336 19.16 -9.75 -9.67
C LEU A 336 19.76 -10.69 -10.73
N THR A 337 18.99 -11.74 -11.06
CA THR A 337 19.24 -12.55 -12.26
C THR A 337 18.72 -11.82 -13.50
N MET A 338 19.16 -12.23 -14.70
CA MET A 338 18.59 -11.70 -15.95
C MET A 338 17.09 -11.91 -16.05
N GLN A 339 16.60 -13.07 -15.57
CA GLN A 339 15.17 -13.34 -15.47
C GLN A 339 14.48 -12.36 -14.52
N GLY A 340 15.07 -12.07 -13.35
CA GLY A 340 14.53 -11.09 -12.41
C GLY A 340 14.44 -9.68 -13.01
N ILE A 341 15.46 -9.25 -13.74
CA ILE A 341 15.44 -7.95 -14.46
C ILE A 341 14.31 -7.92 -15.50
N TYR A 342 14.14 -9.00 -16.26
CA TYR A 342 13.05 -9.12 -17.23
C TYR A 342 11.67 -9.08 -16.57
N GLU A 343 11.49 -9.78 -15.45
CA GLU A 343 10.23 -9.76 -14.68
C GLU A 343 9.90 -8.38 -14.11
N TYR A 344 10.92 -7.62 -13.68
CA TYR A 344 10.74 -6.22 -13.29
C TYR A 344 10.33 -5.34 -14.48
N ALA A 345 10.86 -5.58 -15.67
CA ALA A 345 10.45 -4.86 -16.87
C ALA A 345 8.97 -5.16 -17.23
N LEU A 346 8.54 -6.42 -17.11
CA LEU A 346 7.13 -6.82 -17.30
C LEU A 346 6.19 -6.19 -16.26
N CYS A 347 6.64 -6.13 -15.00
CA CYS A 347 5.92 -5.47 -13.91
C CYS A 347 5.75 -3.97 -14.21
N ASN A 348 6.83 -3.29 -14.57
CA ASN A 348 6.80 -1.88 -14.95
C ASN A 348 5.86 -1.63 -16.15
N GLU A 349 5.96 -2.47 -17.19
CA GLU A 349 5.11 -2.37 -18.37
C GLU A 349 3.62 -2.53 -18.01
N SER A 350 3.29 -3.42 -17.06
CA SER A 350 1.92 -3.58 -16.57
C SER A 350 1.38 -2.29 -15.92
N TYR A 351 2.20 -1.58 -15.14
CA TYR A 351 1.83 -0.29 -14.55
C TYR A 351 1.73 0.84 -15.59
N GLN A 352 2.56 0.81 -16.65
CA GLN A 352 2.42 1.74 -17.77
C GLN A 352 1.10 1.53 -18.51
N GLN A 353 0.69 0.28 -18.74
CA GLN A 353 -0.61 -0.03 -19.33
C GLN A 353 -1.78 0.35 -18.40
N LEU A 354 -1.64 0.17 -17.09
CA LEU A 354 -2.60 0.68 -16.11
C LEU A 354 -2.77 2.20 -16.23
N ALA A 355 -1.68 2.95 -16.39
CA ALA A 355 -1.73 4.40 -16.58
C ALA A 355 -2.45 4.78 -17.89
N LEU A 356 -2.16 4.09 -18.99
CA LEU A 356 -2.86 4.27 -20.26
C LEU A 356 -4.37 4.01 -20.14
N ILE A 357 -4.78 2.97 -19.39
CA ILE A 357 -6.20 2.70 -19.12
C ILE A 357 -6.82 3.89 -18.38
N HIS A 358 -6.19 4.40 -17.32
CA HIS A 358 -6.73 5.54 -16.58
C HIS A 358 -6.85 6.82 -17.43
N ILE A 359 -5.84 7.14 -18.25
CA ILE A 359 -5.89 8.28 -19.17
C ILE A 359 -7.07 8.12 -20.15
N ASN A 360 -7.15 6.98 -20.83
CA ASN A 360 -8.15 6.75 -21.87
C ASN A 360 -9.58 6.62 -21.30
N ARG A 361 -9.76 5.90 -20.19
CA ARG A 361 -11.07 5.68 -19.60
C ARG A 361 -11.60 6.91 -18.85
N ARG A 362 -10.72 7.65 -18.17
CA ARG A 362 -11.16 8.63 -17.15
C ARG A 362 -10.89 10.08 -17.52
N LEU A 363 -9.85 10.35 -18.31
CA LEU A 363 -9.62 11.69 -18.86
C LEU A 363 -10.28 11.85 -20.23
N ARG A 364 -10.20 10.84 -21.10
CA ARG A 364 -10.81 10.89 -22.44
C ARG A 364 -12.23 10.36 -22.51
N SER A 365 -12.72 9.74 -21.44
CA SER A 365 -14.06 9.12 -21.37
C SER A 365 -14.32 8.08 -22.47
N LEU A 366 -13.28 7.41 -22.99
CA LEU A 366 -13.43 6.36 -24.01
C LEU A 366 -14.11 5.13 -23.41
N THR A 367 -14.96 4.44 -24.16
CA THR A 367 -15.65 3.22 -23.67
C THR A 367 -14.67 2.07 -23.44
N SER A 368 -15.01 1.15 -22.54
CA SER A 368 -14.18 -0.03 -22.27
C SER A 368 -13.87 -0.85 -23.52
N ARG A 369 -14.81 -0.97 -24.46
CA ARG A 369 -14.67 -1.71 -25.73
C ARG A 369 -13.73 -1.06 -26.76
N THR A 370 -13.25 0.16 -26.51
CA THR A 370 -12.37 0.86 -27.46
C THR A 370 -11.04 0.09 -27.63
N PRO A 371 -10.53 -0.11 -28.86
CA PRO A 371 -9.37 -0.97 -29.11
C PRO A 371 -8.11 -0.63 -28.30
N VAL A 372 -7.84 0.65 -28.06
CA VAL A 372 -6.66 1.07 -27.27
C VAL A 372 -6.72 0.58 -25.82
N ILE A 373 -7.92 0.57 -25.21
CA ILE A 373 -8.10 0.07 -23.83
C ILE A 373 -7.97 -1.45 -23.80
N GLN A 374 -8.57 -2.15 -24.76
CA GLN A 374 -8.47 -3.60 -24.86
C GLN A 374 -7.03 -4.07 -25.15
N ALA A 375 -6.25 -3.30 -25.91
CA ALA A 375 -4.83 -3.57 -26.11
C ALA A 375 -4.07 -3.49 -24.78
N SER A 376 -4.31 -2.48 -23.95
CA SER A 376 -3.71 -2.37 -22.62
C SER A 376 -4.14 -3.50 -21.68
N VAL A 377 -5.42 -3.90 -21.69
CA VAL A 377 -5.92 -5.05 -20.91
C VAL A 377 -5.16 -6.33 -21.27
N LYS A 378 -5.09 -6.66 -22.56
CA LYS A 378 -4.37 -7.86 -23.04
C LYS A 378 -2.91 -7.82 -22.69
N LYS A 379 -2.29 -6.65 -22.85
CA LYS A 379 -0.88 -6.48 -22.54
C LYS A 379 -0.58 -6.68 -21.05
N ILE A 380 -1.44 -6.21 -20.13
CA ILE A 380 -1.32 -6.51 -18.70
C ILE A 380 -1.41 -8.02 -18.45
N ILE A 381 -2.40 -8.69 -19.05
CA ILE A 381 -2.57 -10.15 -18.91
C ILE A 381 -1.33 -10.91 -19.41
N GLU A 382 -0.80 -10.52 -20.57
CA GLU A 382 0.43 -11.10 -21.15
C GLU A 382 1.64 -10.90 -20.24
N CYS A 383 1.85 -9.68 -19.75
CA CYS A 383 2.97 -9.38 -18.85
C CYS A 383 2.89 -10.20 -17.56
N VAL A 384 1.72 -10.26 -16.92
CA VAL A 384 1.55 -11.04 -15.67
C VAL A 384 1.73 -12.54 -15.90
N LYS A 385 1.22 -13.09 -17.01
CA LYS A 385 1.42 -14.50 -17.38
C LYS A 385 2.90 -14.86 -17.60
N ALA A 386 3.71 -13.89 -18.01
CA ALA A 386 5.14 -14.08 -18.27
C ALA A 386 6.02 -13.91 -17.01
N ILE A 387 5.47 -13.44 -15.89
CA ILE A 387 6.19 -13.37 -14.60
C ILE A 387 6.14 -14.75 -13.93
N THR A 388 7.30 -15.30 -13.57
CA THR A 388 7.36 -16.61 -12.91
C THR A 388 6.79 -16.51 -11.49
N PRO A 389 5.79 -17.34 -11.12
CA PRO A 389 5.35 -17.43 -9.73
C PRO A 389 6.47 -18.01 -8.86
N ALA A 390 7.02 -17.19 -7.98
CA ALA A 390 7.98 -17.63 -6.97
C ALA A 390 7.33 -17.61 -5.59
N THR A 391 7.64 -18.61 -4.76
CA THR A 391 7.30 -18.56 -3.32
C THR A 391 8.11 -17.42 -2.68
N GLY A 392 7.50 -16.24 -2.58
CA GLY A 392 8.11 -15.01 -2.08
C GLY A 392 9.10 -14.35 -3.06
N SER A 393 9.20 -13.02 -3.01
CA SER A 393 10.22 -12.24 -3.73
C SER A 393 10.12 -12.31 -5.26
N SER A 394 8.93 -12.01 -5.79
CA SER A 394 8.69 -11.80 -7.22
C SER A 394 7.93 -10.50 -7.42
N PRO A 395 8.16 -9.76 -8.53
CA PRO A 395 7.33 -8.62 -8.93
C PRO A 395 5.84 -8.94 -9.03
N LEU A 396 5.48 -10.23 -9.09
CA LEU A 396 4.10 -10.70 -9.02
C LEU A 396 3.36 -10.15 -7.77
N ILE A 397 4.07 -9.89 -6.66
CA ILE A 397 3.47 -9.43 -5.38
C ILE A 397 2.63 -8.15 -5.53
N VAL A 398 2.99 -7.27 -6.46
CA VAL A 398 2.32 -5.98 -6.67
C VAL A 398 1.34 -6.00 -7.85
N MET A 399 1.04 -7.18 -8.43
CA MET A 399 0.17 -7.30 -9.61
C MET A 399 -1.33 -7.22 -9.31
N ALA A 400 -1.73 -7.09 -8.05
CA ALA A 400 -3.14 -6.92 -7.68
C ALA A 400 -3.75 -5.66 -8.32
N THR A 401 -3.04 -4.53 -8.29
CA THR A 401 -3.54 -3.26 -8.86
C THR A 401 -3.67 -3.33 -10.40
N PRO A 402 -2.62 -3.71 -11.18
CA PRO A 402 -2.75 -3.85 -12.63
C PRO A 402 -3.84 -4.83 -13.07
N LEU A 403 -3.93 -6.01 -12.42
CA LEU A 403 -4.96 -7.00 -12.74
C LEU A 403 -6.37 -6.50 -12.44
N PHE A 404 -6.55 -5.80 -11.31
CA PHE A 404 -7.84 -5.21 -10.99
C PHE A 404 -8.25 -4.15 -12.02
N THR A 405 -7.35 -3.23 -12.36
CA THR A 405 -7.62 -2.21 -13.39
C THR A 405 -7.93 -2.83 -14.75
N ALA A 406 -7.18 -3.86 -15.16
CA ALA A 406 -7.48 -4.61 -16.38
C ALA A 406 -8.85 -5.29 -16.31
N GLY A 407 -9.18 -5.91 -15.17
CA GLY A 407 -10.46 -6.57 -14.93
C GLY A 407 -11.67 -5.64 -15.03
N CYS A 408 -11.53 -4.39 -14.59
CA CYS A 408 -12.58 -3.37 -14.72
C CYS A 408 -12.92 -3.04 -16.18
N GLU A 409 -12.00 -3.32 -17.12
CA GLU A 409 -12.16 -3.01 -18.53
C GLU A 409 -12.22 -4.27 -19.42
N ALA A 410 -12.02 -5.46 -18.84
CA ALA A 410 -11.98 -6.73 -19.57
C ALA A 410 -13.36 -7.22 -20.03
N HIS A 411 -13.37 -7.94 -21.16
CA HIS A 411 -14.55 -8.56 -21.77
C HIS A 411 -14.26 -10.00 -22.19
N GLY A 412 -15.29 -10.84 -22.28
CA GLY A 412 -15.17 -12.22 -22.75
C GLY A 412 -14.08 -13.00 -22.02
N GLU A 413 -13.23 -13.69 -22.78
CA GLU A 413 -12.13 -14.52 -22.28
C GLU A 413 -11.10 -13.75 -21.44
N ASP A 414 -10.96 -12.44 -21.65
CA ASP A 414 -10.04 -11.61 -20.86
C ASP A 414 -10.51 -11.50 -19.39
N ARG A 415 -11.83 -11.58 -19.11
CA ARG A 415 -12.34 -11.63 -17.72
C ARG A 415 -11.94 -12.93 -17.03
N ASP A 416 -12.07 -14.05 -17.75
CA ASP A 416 -11.68 -15.37 -17.24
C ASP A 416 -10.19 -15.43 -16.95
N ALA A 417 -9.37 -14.87 -17.84
CA ALA A 417 -7.92 -14.76 -17.64
C ALA A 417 -7.56 -13.91 -16.40
N VAL A 418 -8.19 -12.73 -16.23
CA VAL A 418 -7.97 -11.89 -15.03
C VAL A 418 -8.37 -12.63 -13.75
N LYS A 419 -9.53 -13.29 -13.76
CA LYS A 419 -10.00 -14.09 -12.62
C LYS A 419 -9.01 -15.19 -12.26
N GLU A 420 -8.53 -15.95 -13.24
CA GLU A 420 -7.55 -17.00 -13.02
C GLU A 420 -6.25 -16.44 -12.41
N LEU A 421 -5.73 -15.34 -12.97
CA LEU A 421 -4.51 -14.70 -12.48
C LEU A 421 -4.67 -14.16 -11.04
N LEU A 422 -5.80 -13.56 -10.69
CA LEU A 422 -6.07 -13.12 -9.32
C LEU A 422 -6.19 -14.31 -8.33
N LEU A 423 -6.78 -15.43 -8.76
CA LEU A 423 -6.83 -16.65 -7.95
C LEU A 423 -5.44 -17.26 -7.75
N GLN A 424 -4.61 -17.27 -8.79
CA GLN A 424 -3.20 -17.69 -8.70
C GLN A 424 -2.42 -16.77 -7.75
N LEU A 425 -2.59 -15.46 -7.88
CA LEU A 425 -1.97 -14.47 -7.00
C LEU A 425 -2.38 -14.68 -5.54
N TYR A 426 -3.67 -14.87 -5.27
CA TYR A 426 -4.15 -15.21 -3.93
C TYR A 426 -3.56 -16.53 -3.43
N SER A 427 -3.46 -17.53 -4.30
CA SER A 427 -2.93 -18.84 -3.93
C SER A 427 -1.49 -18.74 -3.41
N SER A 428 -0.69 -17.86 -4.01
CA SER A 428 0.72 -17.61 -3.69
C SER A 428 0.90 -16.69 -2.47
N LEU A 429 0.11 -15.62 -2.36
CA LEU A 429 0.34 -14.56 -1.37
C LEU A 429 -0.55 -14.66 -0.13
N LYS A 430 -1.69 -15.34 -0.23
CA LYS A 430 -2.68 -15.45 0.85
C LYS A 430 -3.14 -14.08 1.40
N ILE A 431 -3.21 -13.05 0.56
CA ILE A 431 -3.72 -11.72 0.95
C ILE A 431 -5.23 -11.65 0.68
N ARG A 432 -6.04 -11.35 1.70
CA ARG A 432 -7.51 -11.30 1.55
C ARG A 432 -7.97 -10.14 0.67
N ASN A 433 -7.20 -9.06 0.56
CA ASN A 433 -7.43 -7.97 -0.39
C ASN A 433 -7.62 -8.47 -1.83
N ILE A 434 -6.83 -9.44 -2.28
CA ILE A 434 -6.92 -9.99 -3.65
C ILE A 434 -8.27 -10.70 -3.86
N LYS A 435 -8.76 -11.43 -2.84
CA LYS A 435 -10.10 -12.02 -2.88
C LYS A 435 -11.19 -10.97 -2.93
N LEU A 436 -11.06 -9.89 -2.16
CA LEU A 436 -11.99 -8.78 -2.20
C LEU A 436 -11.98 -8.09 -3.58
N ALA A 437 -10.80 -7.90 -4.18
CA ALA A 437 -10.64 -7.39 -5.55
C ALA A 437 -11.43 -8.24 -6.55
N LEU A 438 -11.31 -9.57 -6.47
CA LEU A 438 -12.06 -10.48 -7.33
C LEU A 438 -13.56 -10.41 -7.06
N GLN A 439 -14.00 -10.33 -5.80
CA GLN A 439 -15.42 -10.18 -5.46
C GLN A 439 -16.03 -8.89 -6.02
N VAL A 440 -15.28 -7.80 -5.98
CA VAL A 440 -15.68 -6.52 -6.60
C VAL A 440 -15.82 -6.69 -8.10
N LEU A 441 -14.85 -7.33 -8.77
CA LEU A 441 -14.89 -7.58 -10.21
C LEU A 441 -16.06 -8.48 -10.60
N GLU A 442 -16.29 -9.57 -9.90
CA GLU A 442 -17.40 -10.49 -10.18
C GLU A 442 -18.76 -9.80 -10.01
N ALA A 443 -18.93 -9.01 -8.95
CA ALA A 443 -20.14 -8.19 -8.77
C ALA A 443 -20.31 -7.17 -9.90
N TYR A 444 -19.22 -6.56 -10.35
CA TYR A 444 -19.22 -5.61 -11.46
C TYR A 444 -19.50 -6.28 -12.81
N TRP A 445 -18.98 -7.48 -13.07
CA TRP A 445 -19.21 -8.22 -14.31
C TRP A 445 -20.62 -8.79 -14.40
N ALA A 446 -21.25 -9.07 -13.26
CA ALA A 446 -22.62 -9.58 -13.17
C ALA A 446 -23.70 -8.50 -13.32
N ARG A 447 -23.32 -7.22 -13.49
CA ARG A 447 -24.27 -6.12 -13.64
C ARG A 447 -25.12 -6.27 -14.91
N GLU A 448 -26.37 -5.83 -14.83
CA GLU A 448 -27.29 -5.82 -15.97
C GLU A 448 -27.10 -4.59 -16.87
N VAL A 449 -26.59 -3.48 -16.30
CA VAL A 449 -26.40 -2.20 -17.01
C VAL A 449 -24.93 -2.02 -17.37
N GLU A 450 -24.60 -2.03 -18.67
CA GLU A 450 -23.21 -1.90 -19.13
C GLU A 450 -22.55 -0.56 -18.70
N GLU A 451 -23.33 0.52 -18.57
CA GLU A 451 -22.86 1.89 -18.29
C GLU A 451 -22.53 2.18 -16.81
N GLU A 452 -22.88 1.29 -15.88
CA GLU A 452 -22.55 1.51 -14.47
C GLU A 452 -21.02 1.40 -14.24
N ASN A 453 -20.44 2.36 -13.54
CA ASN A 453 -19.01 2.37 -13.21
C ASN A 453 -18.75 1.45 -12.00
N TRP A 454 -17.66 0.69 -11.99
CA TRP A 454 -17.28 -0.17 -10.87
C TRP A 454 -17.16 0.61 -9.55
N GLU A 455 -16.81 1.89 -9.63
CA GLU A 455 -16.75 2.79 -8.47
C GLU A 455 -18.13 3.09 -7.87
N ASP A 456 -19.19 3.06 -8.68
CA ASP A 456 -20.55 3.26 -8.18
C ASP A 456 -21.02 2.05 -7.38
N ILE A 457 -20.55 0.85 -7.74
CA ILE A 457 -20.75 -0.37 -6.94
C ILE A 457 -20.07 -0.24 -5.59
N LEU A 458 -18.83 0.25 -5.55
CA LEU A 458 -18.12 0.49 -4.29
C LEU A 458 -18.86 1.52 -3.41
N LYS A 459 -19.31 2.63 -4.00
CA LYS A 459 -20.09 3.65 -3.28
C LYS A 459 -21.40 3.08 -2.73
N LYS A 460 -22.16 2.33 -3.55
CA LYS A 460 -23.42 1.69 -3.14
C LYS A 460 -23.24 0.71 -1.97
N ARG A 461 -22.08 0.04 -1.91
CA ARG A 461 -21.74 -0.90 -0.84
C ARG A 461 -20.98 -0.25 0.33
N ASN A 462 -20.69 1.04 0.26
CA ASN A 462 -19.83 1.76 1.21
C ASN A 462 -18.47 1.07 1.41
N TRP A 463 -17.90 0.54 0.31
CA TRP A 463 -16.63 -0.18 0.33
C TRP A 463 -15.47 0.77 0.09
N ASP A 464 -14.69 1.02 1.15
CA ASP A 464 -13.47 1.81 1.05
C ASP A 464 -12.27 0.95 0.62
N PHE A 465 -12.17 0.68 -0.68
CA PHE A 465 -11.30 -0.33 -1.26
C PHE A 465 -10.12 0.24 -2.07
N ILE A 466 -8.96 -0.39 -1.94
CA ILE A 466 -7.80 -0.25 -2.84
C ILE A 466 -7.29 -1.65 -3.19
N PRO A 467 -7.11 -1.99 -4.49
CA PRO A 467 -6.45 -3.22 -4.89
C PRO A 467 -4.95 -3.07 -4.65
N TYR A 468 -4.41 -3.80 -3.67
CA TYR A 468 -3.02 -3.67 -3.22
C TYR A 468 -2.38 -5.03 -2.97
#